data_AF-A0A1G0M6M3-F1
#
_entry.id   AF-A0A1G0M6M3-F1
#
_cell.length_a   1.000
_cell.length_b   1.000
_cell.length_c   1.000
_cell.angle_alpha   90.00
_cell.angle_beta   90.00
_cell.angle_gamma   90.00
#
_symmetry.space_group_name_H-M   'P 1'
#
loop_
_entity.id
_entity.type
_entity.pdbx_description
1 polymer ?
#
loop_
_entity_poly.entity_id
_entity_poly.type
_entity_poly.pdbx_seq_one_letter_code
_entity_poly.pdbx_strand_id
1 'polypeptide(L)'
;MGVRAGSVVLGVAGVRAALQRGEVVLVVVADDHSGRTADKVVRLARAKGIPVAWAPGATALGDRLGRGAIHALGVKDRHLAAGMLHGS
;
A
#
# COMPACT_ATOMS: atom_id res chain seq x y z
N MET A 1 -2.44 -6.97 -15.64
CA MET A 1 -1.89 -8.00 -14.71
C MET A 1 -2.69 -7.95 -13.42
N GLY A 2 -3.42 -9.03 -13.11
CA GLY A 2 -4.39 -9.05 -12.02
C GLY A 2 -3.72 -9.18 -10.65
N VAL A 3 -4.02 -8.24 -9.75
CA VAL A 3 -3.84 -8.43 -8.32
C VAL A 3 -4.65 -9.65 -7.87
N ARG A 4 -3.99 -10.71 -7.40
CA ARG A 4 -4.70 -11.85 -6.79
C ARG A 4 -5.36 -11.39 -5.49
N ALA A 5 -6.63 -11.75 -5.31
CA ALA A 5 -7.35 -11.57 -4.06
C ALA A 5 -6.62 -12.35 -2.95
N GLY A 6 -5.83 -11.64 -2.14
CA GLY A 6 -4.99 -12.24 -1.08
C GLY A 6 -3.57 -11.69 -1.03
N SER A 7 -3.04 -11.19 -2.16
CA SER A 7 -1.69 -10.62 -2.23
C SER A 7 -1.59 -9.19 -1.70
N VAL A 8 -2.74 -8.56 -1.41
CA VAL A 8 -2.82 -7.16 -0.98
C VAL A 8 -3.85 -6.94 0.14
N VAL A 9 -3.59 -5.92 0.96
CA VAL A 9 -4.49 -5.40 2.00
C VAL A 9 -4.78 -3.94 1.70
N LEU A 10 -6.06 -3.56 1.76
CA LEU A 10 -6.52 -2.22 1.39
C LEU A 10 -6.84 -1.39 2.64
N GLY A 11 -6.65 -0.07 2.52
CA GLY A 11 -7.04 0.90 3.53
C GLY A 11 -6.09 0.96 4.74
N VAL A 12 -6.05 2.12 5.37
CA VAL A 12 -5.07 2.43 6.42
C VAL A 12 -5.16 1.47 7.61
N ALA A 13 -6.36 1.16 8.10
CA ALA A 13 -6.54 0.26 9.24
C ALA A 13 -6.03 -1.16 8.93
N GLY A 14 -6.42 -1.71 7.77
CA GLY A 14 -5.99 -3.04 7.34
C GLY A 14 -4.47 -3.12 7.15
N VAL A 15 -3.89 -2.13 6.47
CA VAL A 15 -2.45 -2.06 6.24
C VAL A 15 -1.68 -1.96 7.55
N ARG A 16 -2.14 -1.13 8.50
CA ARG A 16 -1.51 -1.01 9.82
C ARG A 16 -1.53 -2.35 10.58
N ALA A 17 -2.67 -3.04 10.59
CA ALA A 17 -2.78 -4.33 11.25
C ALA A 17 -1.87 -5.38 10.60
N ALA A 18 -1.79 -5.41 9.26
CA ALA A 18 -0.92 -6.32 8.53
C ALA A 18 0.58 -6.02 8.74
N LEU A 19 0.97 -4.73 8.80
CA LEU A 19 2.32 -4.31 9.19
C LEU A 19 2.68 -4.77 10.59
N GLN A 20 1.75 -4.65 11.55
CA GLN A 20 1.95 -5.12 12.92
C GLN A 20 2.20 -6.63 12.97
N ARG A 21 1.48 -7.42 12.15
CA ARG A 21 1.66 -8.88 12.03
C ARG A 21 2.88 -9.31 11.19
N GLY A 22 3.60 -8.38 10.55
CA GLY A 22 4.76 -8.70 9.72
C GLY A 22 4.41 -9.34 8.36
N GLU A 23 3.17 -9.15 7.89
CA GLU A 23 2.67 -9.76 6.65
C GLU A 23 2.93 -8.92 5.40
N VAL A 24 3.39 -7.69 5.56
CA VAL A 24 3.53 -6.71 4.47
C VAL A 24 4.99 -6.55 4.10
N VAL A 25 5.26 -6.63 2.81
CA VAL A 25 6.61 -6.49 2.22
C VAL A 25 6.79 -5.17 1.45
N LEU A 26 5.71 -4.47 1.13
CA LEU A 26 5.70 -3.14 0.51
C LEU A 26 4.42 -2.40 0.89
N VAL A 27 4.53 -1.10 1.17
CA VAL A 27 3.38 -0.20 1.33
C VAL A 27 3.31 0.75 0.13
N VAL A 28 2.12 0.97 -0.41
CA VAL A 28 1.83 1.99 -1.43
C VAL A 28 0.86 3.00 -0.84
N VAL A 29 1.16 4.29 -0.96
CA VAL A 29 0.36 5.39 -0.40
C VAL A 29 0.00 6.37 -1.50
N ALA A 30 -1.25 6.84 -1.50
CA ALA A 30 -1.67 7.92 -2.40
C ALA A 30 -1.00 9.26 -2.03
N ASP A 31 -0.47 9.98 -3.02
CA ASP A 31 0.26 11.24 -2.85
C ASP A 31 -0.64 12.47 -2.61
N ASP A 32 -1.89 12.41 -3.06
CA ASP A 32 -2.89 13.47 -2.93
C ASP A 32 -3.39 13.67 -1.49
N HIS A 33 -2.88 12.88 -0.54
CA HIS A 33 -3.30 12.96 0.85
C HIS A 33 -2.31 13.73 1.73
N SER A 34 -2.72 14.94 2.11
CA SER A 34 -2.15 15.74 3.22
C SER A 34 -2.49 15.20 4.63
N GLY A 35 -3.11 14.02 4.72
CA GLY A 35 -3.76 13.52 5.93
C GLY A 35 -2.80 12.85 6.92
N ARG A 36 -2.92 13.25 8.20
CA ARG A 36 -2.28 12.62 9.39
C ARG A 36 -2.41 11.08 9.44
N THR A 37 -3.39 10.52 8.75
CA THR A 37 -3.71 9.09 8.78
C THR A 37 -2.74 8.25 7.92
N ALA A 38 -2.37 8.73 6.72
CA ALA A 38 -1.37 8.08 5.87
C ALA A 38 0.03 8.12 6.52
N ASP A 39 0.35 9.24 7.17
CA ASP A 39 1.60 9.46 7.91
C ASP A 39 1.83 8.40 9.00
N LYS A 40 0.77 7.93 9.70
CA LYS A 40 0.89 6.82 10.67
C LYS A 40 1.35 5.52 10.03
N VAL A 41 0.86 5.21 8.84
CA VAL A 41 1.24 4.00 8.11
C VAL A 41 2.68 4.11 7.61
N VAL A 42 3.04 5.25 7.03
CA VAL A 42 4.41 5.52 6.55
C VAL A 42 5.41 5.42 7.70
N ARG A 43 5.11 6.04 8.86
CA ARG A 43 5.96 5.94 10.05
C ARG A 43 6.12 4.51 10.54
N LEU A 44 5.03 3.74 10.62
CA LEU A 44 5.10 2.34 11.04
C LEU A 44 5.90 1.47 10.05
N ALA A 45 5.70 1.67 8.75
CA ALA A 45 6.43 0.95 7.71
C ALA A 45 7.93 1.24 7.80
N ARG A 46 8.31 2.52 7.91
CA ARG A 46 9.71 2.95 8.10
C ARG A 46 10.33 2.37 9.37
N ALA A 47 9.61 2.39 10.49
CA ALA A 47 10.09 1.80 11.75
C ALA A 47 10.33 0.29 11.65
N LYS A 48 9.66 -0.40 10.72
CA LYS A 48 9.82 -1.84 10.44
C LYS A 48 10.77 -2.13 9.28
N GLY A 49 11.39 -1.12 8.67
CA GLY A 49 12.25 -1.29 7.49
C GLY A 49 11.49 -1.73 6.23
N ILE A 50 10.17 -1.55 6.18
CA ILE A 50 9.35 -1.91 5.04
C ILE A 50 9.36 -0.75 4.03
N PRO A 51 9.65 -1.00 2.74
CA PRO A 51 9.66 0.04 1.72
C PRO A 51 8.27 0.67 1.52
N VAL A 52 8.28 1.95 1.15
CA VAL A 52 7.08 2.74 0.86
C VAL A 52 7.19 3.34 -0.54
N ALA A 53 6.21 3.05 -1.39
CA ALA A 53 6.04 3.67 -2.70
C ALA A 53 4.86 4.65 -2.67
N TRP A 54 4.91 5.66 -3.54
CA TRP A 54 3.84 6.64 -3.70
C TRP A 54 3.11 6.40 -5.02
N ALA A 55 1.79 6.48 -4.97
CA ALA A 55 0.93 6.36 -6.13
C ALA A 55 0.18 7.68 -6.35
N PRO A 56 -0.08 8.06 -7.62
CA PRO A 56 -0.84 9.26 -7.93
C PRO A 56 -2.30 9.07 -7.53
N GLY A 57 -2.76 9.86 -6.57
CA GLY A 57 -4.17 9.98 -6.21
C GLY A 57 -4.82 8.75 -5.56
N ALA A 58 -5.70 8.97 -4.58
CA ALA A 58 -6.43 7.88 -3.94
C ALA A 58 -7.44 7.22 -4.88
N THR A 59 -8.09 8.03 -5.73
CA THR A 59 -9.03 7.55 -6.76
C THR A 59 -8.32 6.73 -7.81
N ALA A 60 -7.21 7.23 -8.38
CA ALA A 60 -6.48 6.49 -9.41
C ALA A 60 -5.88 5.19 -8.86
N LEU A 61 -5.42 5.20 -7.60
CA LEU A 61 -4.98 3.98 -6.92
C LEU A 61 -6.14 2.97 -6.74
N GLY A 62 -7.33 3.45 -6.38
CA GLY A 62 -8.55 2.65 -6.27
C GLY A 62 -9.01 2.04 -7.59
N ASP A 63 -9.07 2.86 -8.65
CA ASP A 63 -9.55 2.47 -9.98
C ASP A 63 -8.69 1.35 -10.59
N ARG A 64 -7.37 1.41 -10.40
CA ARG A 64 -6.44 0.33 -10.81
C ARG A 64 -6.74 -1.01 -10.14
N LEU A 65 -7.44 -1.00 -9.00
CA LEU A 65 -7.82 -2.17 -8.22
C LEU A 65 -9.32 -2.51 -8.35
N GLY A 66 -10.07 -1.78 -9.19
CA GLY A 66 -11.52 -1.94 -9.31
C GLY A 66 -12.26 -1.62 -8.00
N ARG A 67 -11.75 -0.66 -7.22
CA ARG A 67 -12.30 -0.22 -5.94
C ARG A 67 -12.49 1.29 -5.95
N GLY A 68 -13.31 1.81 -5.04
CA GLY A 68 -13.35 3.26 -4.78
C GLY A 68 -12.02 3.79 -4.23
N ALA A 69 -11.96 5.08 -3.88
CA ALA A 69 -10.73 5.73 -3.43
C ALA A 69 -10.00 4.95 -2.31
N ILE A 70 -8.71 4.67 -2.53
CA ILE A 70 -7.82 3.96 -1.59
C ILE A 70 -6.63 4.85 -1.28
N HIS A 71 -6.46 5.19 0.00
CA HIS A 71 -5.32 6.02 0.42
C HIS A 71 -4.05 5.22 0.75
N ALA A 72 -4.18 3.93 1.06
CA ALA A 72 -3.06 3.07 1.39
C ALA A 72 -3.34 1.61 1.01
N LEU A 73 -2.30 0.94 0.53
CA LEU A 73 -2.27 -0.45 0.11
C LEU A 73 -1.04 -1.12 0.73
N GLY A 74 -1.20 -2.32 1.27
CA GLY A 74 -0.10 -3.15 1.75
C GLY A 74 0.00 -4.38 0.86
N VAL A 75 1.17 -4.62 0.28
CA VAL A 75 1.45 -5.79 -0.55
C VAL A 75 2.10 -6.85 0.32
N LYS A 76 1.57 -8.08 0.28
CA LYS A 76 2.10 -9.24 1.00
C LYS A 76 3.02 -10.11 0.13
N ASP A 77 2.81 -10.06 -1.18
CA ASP A 77 3.54 -10.87 -2.15
C ASP A 77 4.81 -10.15 -2.65
N ARG A 78 5.97 -10.80 -2.49
CA ARG A 78 7.27 -10.22 -2.87
C ARG A 78 7.44 -10.08 -4.39
N HIS A 79 6.87 -10.97 -5.18
CA HIS A 79 6.98 -10.92 -6.63
C HIS A 79 6.14 -9.78 -7.20
N LEU A 80 4.93 -9.61 -6.65
CA LEU A 80 4.09 -8.45 -6.95
C LEU A 80 4.75 -7.14 -6.53
N ALA A 81 5.34 -7.10 -5.33
CA ALA A 81 6.06 -5.92 -4.84
C ALA A 81 7.25 -5.56 -5.74
N ALA A 82 8.03 -6.54 -6.18
CA ALA A 82 9.13 -6.33 -7.12
C ALA A 82 8.61 -5.78 -8.46
N GLY A 83 7.52 -6.33 -8.99
CA GLY A 83 6.89 -5.81 -10.21
C GLY A 83 6.40 -4.36 -10.07
N MET A 84 5.90 -3.97 -8.89
CA MET A 84 5.45 -2.60 -8.61
C MET A 84 6.60 -1.61 -8.42
N LEU A 85 7.77 -2.05 -7.94
CA LEU A 85 8.96 -1.20 -7.78
C LEU A 85 9.73 -0.98 -9.09
N HIS A 86 9.71 -1.95 -10.00
CA HIS A 86 10.45 -1.89 -11.27
C HIS A 86 9.58 -1.51 -12.48
N GLY A 87 8.25 -1.60 -12.36
CA GLY A 87 7.31 -1.19 -13.40
C GLY A 87 7.05 0.30 -13.35
N SER A 88 7.97 1.09 -13.94
CA SER A 88 7.77 2.48 -14.34
C SER A 88 7.39 2.55 -15.80
#